data_AF-A0A137NUB1-F1
#
_entry.id   AF-A0A137NUB1-F1
#
_cell.length_a   1.000
_cell.length_b   1.000
_cell.length_c   1.000
_cell.angle_alpha   90.00
_cell.angle_beta   90.00
_cell.angle_gamma   90.00
#
_symmetry.space_group_name_H-M   'P 1'
#
loop_
_entity.id
_entity.type
_entity.pdbx_description
1 polymer ?
#
loop_
_entity_poly.entity_id
_entity_poly.type
_entity_poly.pdbx_seq_one_letter_code
_entity_poly.pdbx_strand_id
1 'polypeptide(L)'
;MLYLFPALYIIPCWIATYCYFCVGWAAYKRLNLMKQEAINNSDENLLSAIKKQKTKLSIQILFVFVIYNVNFSSSYVTWIMKFVSNYKRTILVDVIVVIQASSTAFINPIVTIIFQPDINNEFKYLG
;
A
#
# COMPACT_ATOMS: atom_id res chain seq x y z
N MET A 1 3.14 -23.99 20.53
CA MET A 1 2.83 -23.28 19.26
C MET A 1 2.45 -21.87 19.62
N LEU A 2 3.21 -20.89 19.14
CA LEU A 2 2.91 -19.47 19.38
C LEU A 2 1.59 -19.17 18.66
N TYR A 3 0.48 -19.16 19.40
CA TYR A 3 -0.83 -18.79 18.90
C TYR A 3 -0.85 -17.28 18.67
N LEU A 4 -0.11 -16.81 17.67
CA LEU A 4 -0.29 -15.46 17.17
C LEU A 4 -1.68 -15.39 16.55
N PHE A 5 -2.58 -14.69 17.23
CA PHE A 5 -3.94 -14.49 16.76
C PHE A 5 -3.88 -13.81 15.39
N PRO A 6 -4.35 -14.45 14.31
CA PRO A 6 -4.11 -13.98 12.94
C PRO A 6 -4.70 -12.62 12.70
N ALA A 7 -5.81 -12.33 13.39
CA ALA A 7 -6.48 -11.05 13.31
C ALA A 7 -5.55 -9.89 13.71
N LEU A 8 -4.55 -10.11 14.56
CA LEU A 8 -3.58 -9.08 14.96
C LEU A 8 -2.71 -8.59 13.80
N TYR A 9 -2.52 -9.38 12.75
CA TYR A 9 -1.72 -8.99 11.58
C TYR A 9 -2.58 -8.78 10.34
N ILE A 10 -3.64 -9.57 10.20
CA ILE A 10 -4.58 -9.49 9.10
C ILE A 10 -5.36 -8.18 9.15
N ILE A 11 -5.95 -7.83 10.30
CA ILE A 11 -6.79 -6.63 10.41
C ILE A 11 -5.98 -5.36 10.12
N PRO A 12 -4.78 -5.13 10.73
CA PRO A 12 -3.99 -3.95 10.42
C PRO A 12 -3.56 -3.85 8.96
N CYS A 13 -3.30 -4.98 8.29
CA CYS A 13 -2.94 -5.01 6.88
C CYS A 13 -4.09 -4.50 5.97
N TRP A 14 -5.31 -4.96 6.24
CA TRP A 14 -6.50 -4.49 5.51
C TRP A 14 -6.82 -3.03 5.83
N ILE A 15 -6.69 -2.63 7.10
CA ILE A 15 -6.85 -1.23 7.51
C ILE A 15 -5.83 -0.35 6.78
N ALA A 16 -4.55 -0.73 6.76
CA ALA A 16 -3.51 0.04 6.09
C ALA A 16 -3.81 0.19 4.58
N THR A 17 -4.16 -0.92 3.92
CA THR A 17 -4.55 -0.90 2.49
C THR A 17 -5.71 0.05 2.24
N TYR A 18 -6.75 -0.01 3.08
CA TYR A 18 -7.91 0.88 2.99
C TYR A 18 -7.52 2.35 3.19
N CYS A 19 -6.71 2.65 4.20
CA CYS A 19 -6.23 4.00 4.46
C CYS A 19 -5.45 4.58 3.28
N TYR A 20 -4.50 3.83 2.71
CA TYR A 20 -3.77 4.27 1.51
C TYR A 20 -4.67 4.44 0.29
N PHE A 21 -5.69 3.59 0.15
CA PHE A 21 -6.68 3.75 -0.91
C PHE A 21 -7.50 5.04 -0.74
N CYS A 22 -7.95 5.35 0.48
CA CYS A 22 -8.65 6.61 0.78
C CYS A 22 -7.78 7.84 0.49
N VAL A 23 -6.50 7.82 0.91
CA VAL A 23 -5.55 8.90 0.61
C VAL A 23 -5.34 9.03 -0.90
N GLY A 24 -5.15 7.91 -1.59
CA GLY A 24 -5.03 7.85 -3.04
C GLY A 24 -6.26 8.42 -3.76
N TRP A 25 -7.46 8.08 -3.29
CA TRP A 25 -8.72 8.60 -3.81
C TRP A 25 -8.84 10.12 -3.62
N ALA A 26 -8.51 10.62 -2.44
CA ALA A 26 -8.53 12.06 -2.15
C ALA A 26 -7.54 12.83 -3.05
N ALA A 27 -6.32 12.31 -3.23
CA ALA A 27 -5.32 12.88 -4.13
C ALA A 27 -5.80 12.86 -5.59
N TYR A 28 -6.43 11.75 -6.03
CA TYR A 28 -6.98 11.65 -7.38
C TYR A 28 -8.07 12.68 -7.63
N LYS A 29 -8.97 12.91 -6.65
CA LYS A 29 -10.01 13.94 -6.74
C LYS A 29 -9.41 15.35 -6.88
N ARG A 30 -8.36 15.66 -6.11
CA ARG A 30 -7.63 16.93 -6.26
C ARG A 30 -6.99 17.09 -7.63
N LEU A 31 -6.35 16.04 -8.17
CA LEU A 31 -5.78 16.06 -9.52
C LEU A 31 -6.83 16.23 -10.62
N ASN A 32 -8.08 15.79 -10.38
CA ASN A 32 -9.19 16.06 -11.30
C ASN A 32 -9.64 17.53 -11.29
N LEU A 33 -9.69 18.16 -10.12
CA LEU A 33 -10.00 19.59 -10.01
C LEU A 33 -8.91 20.44 -10.69
N MET A 34 -7.64 20.17 -10.40
CA MET A 34 -6.51 20.86 -11.06
C MET A 34 -6.52 20.65 -12.59
N LYS A 35 -6.97 19.48 -13.06
CA LYS A 35 -7.12 19.23 -14.51
C LYS A 35 -8.17 20.16 -15.11
N GLN A 36 -9.31 20.37 -14.43
CA GLN A 36 -10.36 21.28 -14.92
C GLN A 36 -9.87 22.72 -14.94
N GLU A 37 -9.15 23.16 -13.89
CA GLU A 37 -8.54 24.49 -13.85
C GLU A 37 -7.53 24.69 -14.99
N ALA A 38 -6.67 23.71 -15.26
CA ALA A 38 -5.71 23.77 -16.37
C ALA A 38 -6.39 23.87 -17.74
N ILE A 39 -7.52 23.17 -17.94
CA ILE A 39 -8.31 23.25 -19.17
C ILE A 39 -8.92 24.64 -19.33
N ASN A 40 -9.49 25.20 -18.25
CA ASN A 40 -10.10 26.53 -18.28
C ASN A 40 -9.08 27.63 -18.57
N ASN A 41 -7.83 27.45 -18.12
CA ASN A 41 -6.73 28.39 -18.32
C ASN A 41 -5.89 28.12 -19.58
N SER A 42 -6.23 27.10 -20.38
CA SER A 42 -5.47 26.66 -21.57
C SER A 42 -3.98 26.36 -21.30
N ASP A 43 -3.65 25.86 -20.11
CA ASP A 43 -2.27 25.54 -19.73
C ASP A 43 -1.93 24.08 -20.07
N GLU A 44 -1.39 23.86 -21.27
CA GLU A 44 -1.02 22.52 -21.75
C GLU A 44 0.14 21.88 -20.96
N ASN A 45 1.06 22.69 -20.45
CA ASN A 45 2.20 22.21 -19.67
C ASN A 45 1.73 21.61 -18.35
N LEU A 46 0.86 22.33 -17.63
CA LEU A 46 0.23 21.87 -16.40
C LEU A 46 -0.62 20.62 -16.65
N LEU A 47 -1.36 20.56 -17.77
CA LEU A 47 -2.15 19.39 -18.14
C LEU A 47 -1.29 18.13 -18.33
N SER A 48 -0.12 18.26 -18.97
CA SER A 48 0.82 17.14 -19.15
C SER A 48 1.40 16.67 -17.80
N ALA A 49 1.72 17.61 -16.91
CA ALA A 49 2.26 17.32 -15.59
C ALA A 49 1.22 16.57 -14.73
N ILE A 50 -0.04 17.01 -14.75
CA ILE A 50 -1.15 16.36 -14.03
C ILE A 50 -1.37 14.93 -14.53
N LYS A 51 -1.31 14.69 -15.85
CA LYS A 51 -1.42 13.32 -16.40
C LYS A 51 -0.31 12.42 -15.86
N LYS A 52 0.95 12.88 -15.83
CA LYS A 52 2.07 12.12 -15.25
C LYS A 52 1.87 11.85 -13.76
N GLN A 53 1.40 12.83 -12.99
CA GLN A 53 1.11 12.66 -11.55
C GLN A 53 0.01 11.63 -11.30
N LYS A 54 -1.05 11.60 -12.12
CA LYS A 54 -2.11 10.57 -12.02
C LYS A 54 -1.60 9.15 -12.26
N THR A 55 -0.75 8.97 -13.28
CA THR A 55 -0.13 7.68 -13.55
C THR A 55 0.76 7.26 -12.38
N LYS A 56 1.59 8.18 -11.87
CA LYS A 56 2.43 7.92 -10.69
C LYS A 56 1.61 7.50 -9.48
N LEU A 57 0.52 8.21 -9.18
CA LEU A 57 -0.40 7.88 -8.09
C LEU A 57 -1.03 6.49 -8.25
N SER A 58 -1.43 6.13 -9.48
CA SER A 58 -2.02 4.82 -9.76
C SER A 58 -1.00 3.69 -9.53
N ILE A 59 0.25 3.87 -9.96
CA ILE A 59 1.34 2.93 -9.71
C ILE A 59 1.61 2.79 -8.22
N GLN A 60 1.60 3.90 -7.47
CA GLN A 60 1.81 3.90 -6.02
C GLN A 60 0.72 3.13 -5.27
N ILE A 61 -0.56 3.33 -5.63
CA ILE A 61 -1.68 2.59 -5.02
C ILE A 61 -1.57 1.09 -5.35
N LEU A 62 -1.23 0.75 -6.60
CA LEU A 62 -1.01 -0.64 -6.99
C LEU A 62 0.13 -1.28 -6.19
N PHE A 63 1.23 -0.56 -5.98
CA PHE A 63 2.38 -1.02 -5.20
C PHE A 63 2.01 -1.34 -3.75
N VAL A 64 1.25 -0.45 -3.09
CA VAL A 64 0.70 -0.70 -1.75
C VAL A 64 -0.18 -1.94 -1.77
N PHE A 65 -1.12 -2.03 -2.71
CA PHE A 65 -2.01 -3.17 -2.81
C PHE A 65 -1.23 -4.49 -2.90
N VAL A 66 -0.19 -4.53 -3.75
CA VAL A 66 0.67 -5.71 -3.90
C VAL A 66 1.41 -6.02 -2.60
N ILE A 67 2.11 -5.05 -1.99
CA ILE A 67 2.88 -5.29 -0.76
C ILE A 67 1.98 -5.84 0.34
N TYR A 68 0.85 -5.18 0.62
CA TYR A 68 0.03 -5.56 1.75
C TYR A 68 -0.81 -6.83 1.45
N ASN A 69 -1.39 -6.98 0.25
CA ASN A 69 -2.26 -8.13 -0.01
C ASN A 69 -1.49 -9.38 -0.44
N VAL A 70 -0.42 -9.24 -1.23
CA VAL A 70 0.36 -10.39 -1.71
C VAL A 70 1.28 -10.93 -0.62
N ASN A 71 1.99 -10.08 0.14
CA ASN A 71 2.85 -10.60 1.22
C ASN A 71 2.05 -11.31 2.31
N PHE A 72 0.83 -10.85 2.60
CA PHE A 72 -0.01 -11.50 3.60
C PHE A 72 -0.89 -12.64 3.03
N SER A 73 -0.88 -12.86 1.71
CA SER A 73 -1.68 -13.89 1.03
C SER A 73 -1.45 -15.29 1.59
N SER A 74 -0.18 -15.67 1.77
CA SER A 74 0.21 -16.95 2.38
C SER A 74 -0.40 -17.12 3.77
N SER A 75 -0.54 -16.02 4.53
CA SER A 75 -1.18 -16.06 5.83
C SER A 75 -2.68 -16.32 5.74
N TYR A 76 -3.39 -15.58 4.87
CA TYR A 76 -4.84 -15.75 4.67
C TYR A 76 -5.18 -17.17 4.21
N VAL A 77 -4.51 -17.65 3.15
CA VAL A 77 -4.81 -18.93 2.51
C VAL A 77 -4.60 -20.08 3.49
N THR A 78 -3.47 -20.10 4.19
CA THR A 78 -3.13 -21.20 5.11
C THR A 78 -4.03 -21.21 6.35
N TRP A 79 -4.55 -20.05 6.77
CA TRP A 79 -5.56 -19.97 7.83
C TRP A 79 -6.92 -20.47 7.38
N ILE A 80 -7.37 -20.12 6.17
CA ILE A 80 -8.60 -20.65 5.59
C ILE A 80 -8.49 -22.17 5.44
N MET A 81 -7.37 -22.69 4.91
CA MET A 81 -7.12 -24.13 4.80
C MET A 81 -7.13 -24.84 6.17
N LYS A 82 -6.62 -24.18 7.21
CA LYS A 82 -6.68 -24.71 8.58
C LYS A 82 -8.12 -24.82 9.07
N PHE A 83 -8.95 -23.82 8.78
CA PHE A 83 -10.36 -23.81 9.18
C PHE A 83 -11.23 -24.80 8.40
N VAL A 84 -11.01 -24.89 7.08
CA VAL A 84 -11.85 -25.71 6.18
C VAL A 84 -11.42 -27.18 6.14
N SER A 85 -10.11 -27.45 6.16
CA SER A 85 -9.57 -28.79 5.88
C SER A 85 -8.73 -29.37 7.02
N ASN A 86 -8.71 -28.73 8.20
CA ASN A 86 -7.81 -29.10 9.31
C ASN A 86 -6.32 -29.14 8.90
N TYR A 87 -5.94 -28.30 7.92
CA TYR A 87 -4.56 -28.22 7.46
C TYR A 87 -3.61 -27.92 8.62
N LYS A 88 -2.60 -28.78 8.79
CA LYS A 88 -1.51 -28.58 9.75
C LYS A 88 -0.43 -27.74 9.09
N ARG A 89 -0.38 -26.48 9.48
CA ARG A 89 0.66 -25.54 9.07
C ARG A 89 2.02 -26.07 9.49
N THR A 90 2.95 -26.15 8.54
CA THR A 90 4.32 -26.59 8.82
C THR A 90 5.12 -25.44 9.42
N ILE A 91 6.20 -25.77 10.14
CA ILE A 91 7.11 -24.79 10.73
C ILE A 91 7.69 -23.86 9.64
N LEU A 92 7.99 -24.39 8.45
CA LEU A 92 8.48 -23.60 7.31
C LEU A 92 7.49 -22.52 6.89
N VAL A 93 6.20 -22.85 6.81
CA VAL A 93 5.16 -21.88 6.45
C VAL A 93 4.98 -20.81 7.53
N ASP A 94 5.06 -21.19 8.81
CA ASP A 94 5.01 -20.23 9.91
C ASP A 94 6.19 -19.25 9.87
N VAL A 95 7.41 -19.73 9.61
CA VAL A 95 8.60 -18.88 9.47
C VAL A 95 8.45 -17.91 8.30
N ILE A 96 7.98 -18.39 7.13
CA ILE A 96 7.75 -17.55 5.96
C ILE A 96 6.76 -16.43 6.28
N VAL A 97 5.65 -16.75 6.95
CA VAL A 97 4.61 -15.78 7.29
C VAL A 97 5.11 -14.73 8.29
N VAL A 98 5.92 -15.13 9.28
CA VAL A 98 6.54 -14.18 10.21
C VAL A 98 7.52 -13.25 9.49
N ILE A 99 8.35 -13.78 8.59
CA ILE A 99 9.29 -12.98 7.79
C ILE A 99 8.53 -12.00 6.89
N GLN A 100 7.47 -12.45 6.23
CA GLN A 100 6.62 -11.60 5.37
C GLN A 100 5.93 -10.48 6.15
N ALA A 101 5.42 -10.78 7.35
CA ALA A 101 4.79 -9.78 8.20
C ALA A 101 5.80 -8.73 8.70
N SER A 102 6.96 -9.17 9.18
CA SER A 102 8.02 -8.27 9.68
C SER A 102 8.64 -7.42 8.58
N SER A 103 8.89 -7.99 7.40
CA SER A 103 9.43 -7.25 6.25
C SER A 103 8.44 -6.20 5.74
N THR A 104 7.14 -6.49 5.75
CA THR A 104 6.13 -5.51 5.33
C THR A 104 6.12 -4.31 6.27
N ALA A 105 6.17 -4.52 7.60
CA ALA A 105 6.26 -3.42 8.55
C ALA A 105 7.49 -2.53 8.34
N PHE A 106 8.62 -3.11 7.91
CA PHE A 106 9.83 -2.36 7.58
C PHE A 106 9.70 -1.51 6.31
N ILE A 107 8.82 -1.91 5.38
CA ILE A 107 8.59 -1.19 4.12
C ILE A 107 7.62 0.00 4.32
N ASN A 108 6.83 0.02 5.41
CA ASN A 108 5.85 1.08 5.67
C ASN A 108 6.42 2.51 5.60
N PRO A 109 7.56 2.84 6.23
CA PRO A 109 8.13 4.18 6.13
C PRO A 109 8.49 4.57 4.70
N ILE A 110 9.01 3.63 3.91
CA ILE A 110 9.35 3.85 2.50
C ILE A 110 8.09 4.17 1.71
N VAL A 111 7.03 3.39 1.90
CA VAL A 111 5.72 3.63 1.28
C VAL A 111 5.19 5.02 1.66
N THR A 112 5.29 5.39 2.94
CA THR A 112 4.85 6.70 3.44
C THR A 112 5.61 7.85 2.79
N ILE A 113 6.95 7.77 2.70
CA ILE A 113 7.76 8.80 2.01
C ILE A 113 7.36 8.91 0.54
N ILE A 114 7.14 7.79 -0.14
CA ILE A 114 6.72 7.78 -1.54
C ILE A 114 5.34 8.45 -1.74
N PHE A 115 4.41 8.27 -0.79
CA PHE A 115 3.07 8.83 -0.84
C PHE A 115 2.97 10.28 -0.34
N GLN A 116 3.88 10.72 0.52
CA GLN A 116 3.90 12.07 1.09
C GLN A 116 4.99 12.91 0.41
N PRO A 117 4.66 13.66 -0.66
CA PRO A 117 5.64 14.45 -1.40
C PRO A 117 6.33 15.50 -0.53
N ASP A 118 5.67 15.98 0.53
CA ASP A 118 6.23 16.94 1.48
C ASP A 118 7.43 16.34 2.22
N ILE A 119 7.27 15.13 2.76
CA ILE A 119 8.35 14.38 3.44
C ILE A 119 9.46 13.99 2.44
N ASN A 120 9.09 13.57 1.23
CA ASN A 120 10.06 13.23 0.19
C ASN A 120 10.93 14.43 -0.23
N ASN A 121 10.36 15.65 -0.21
CA ASN A 121 11.13 16.86 -0.47
C ASN A 121 12.07 17.19 0.70
N GLU A 122 11.62 17.04 1.95
CA GLU A 122 12.48 17.22 3.13
C GLU A 122 13.71 16.29 3.12
N PHE A 123 13.53 15.01 2.77
CA PHE A 123 14.64 14.06 2.63
C PHE A 123 15.62 14.41 1.49
N LYS A 124 15.16 15.09 0.44
CA LYS A 124 16.04 15.56 -0.65
C LYS A 124 16.87 16.79 -0.28
N TYR A 125 16.46 17.56 0.73
CA TYR A 125 17.22 18.72 1.21
C TYR A 125 18.21 18.37 2.32
N LEU A 126 18.05 17.21 2.96
CA LEU A 126 18.89 16.75 4.07
C LEU A 126 20.01 15.76 3.65
N GLY A 127 20.04 15.32 2.40
CA GLY A 127 21.08 14.45 1.82
C GLY A 127 21.84 15.14 0.70
#